data_AF-W0EAK7-F1
#
_entry.id   AF-W0EAK7-F1
#
_cell.length_a   1.000
_cell.length_b   1.000
_cell.length_c   1.000
_cell.angle_alpha   90.00
_cell.angle_beta   90.00
_cell.angle_gamma   90.00
#
_symmetry.space_group_name_H-M   'P 1'
#
loop_
_entity.id
_entity.type
_entity.pdbx_description
1 polymer ?
#
loop_
_entity_poly.entity_id
_entity_poly.type
_entity_poly.pdbx_seq_one_letter_code
_entity_poly.pdbx_strand_id
1 'polypeptide(L)'
;MNASELLEGLSLALDVAENKTFEHAQRTAYIALCIAKELNLSEEELQDIFAASLLHDIGMTTSLADSHQDISLLVKHCQTGAQMVKLLPLPVNVAEYIRWHHANWDGSGLFELAGSSIPLGAQIIYLADQSDVLLQELGSIYNDRSGIQNALQKRSGIHFNPLLVEALLSIQSKEIFWLDYSSTYLPEILRTIRPNINWAICPDHLELIAEVFAGIIDNKSPFTYEHSQGVTQVAVRLGEYFKLDQRTLKTLKISALLHDLGKLTIPNSILDKPGKLTPLEYQRIKSHAYYTKLILAKIKGLETIRDWAGNHHETLDGKGYPEGIPGERLSLPERIIALSDVYQALTEKRPYRQPLPQLKAMEIIQGLVNEHKLCPEVFASFSKVLS
;
A
#
# COMPACT_ATOMS: atom_id res chain seq x y z
N MET A 1 9.03 16.53 -5.39
CA MET A 1 8.79 15.46 -4.39
C MET A 1 9.84 14.40 -4.61
N ASN A 2 10.36 13.80 -3.55
CA ASN A 2 11.39 12.78 -3.68
C ASN A 2 10.71 11.44 -4.03
N ALA A 3 11.04 10.88 -5.20
CA ALA A 3 10.46 9.63 -5.68
C ALA A 3 10.81 8.44 -4.80
N SER A 4 12.01 8.39 -4.22
CA SER A 4 12.42 7.33 -3.31
C SER A 4 11.61 7.35 -2.01
N GLU A 5 11.35 8.54 -1.44
CA GLU A 5 10.52 8.68 -0.23
C GLU A 5 9.08 8.27 -0.49
N LEU A 6 8.54 8.60 -1.68
CA LEU A 6 7.23 8.14 -2.09
C LEU A 6 7.19 6.60 -2.14
N LEU A 7 8.10 5.97 -2.88
CA LEU A 7 8.12 4.51 -3.03
C LEU A 7 8.28 3.79 -1.69
N GLU A 8 9.15 4.27 -0.80
CA GLU A 8 9.31 3.71 0.56
C GLU A 8 8.05 3.89 1.42
N GLY A 9 7.36 5.03 1.31
CA GLY A 9 6.10 5.26 2.01
C GLY A 9 4.98 4.37 1.50
N LEU A 10 4.92 4.15 0.19
CA LEU A 10 3.95 3.28 -0.47
C LEU A 10 4.22 1.79 -0.17
N SER A 11 5.47 1.34 -0.21
CA SER A 11 5.85 -0.04 0.10
C SER A 11 5.47 -0.42 1.53
N LEU A 12 5.60 0.52 2.46
CA LEU A 12 5.17 0.32 3.85
C LEU A 12 3.66 0.04 3.94
N ALA A 13 2.85 0.72 3.12
CA ALA A 13 1.42 0.47 3.07
C ALA A 13 1.11 -0.94 2.54
N LEU A 14 1.89 -1.39 1.54
CA LEU A 14 1.76 -2.72 0.92
C LEU A 14 2.20 -3.84 1.86
N ASP A 15 3.40 -3.78 2.46
CA ASP A 15 3.90 -4.80 3.40
C ASP A 15 2.88 -5.11 4.50
N VAL A 16 2.24 -4.05 4.98
CA VAL A 16 1.25 -4.13 6.03
C VAL A 16 -0.08 -4.72 5.51
N ALA A 17 -0.42 -4.51 4.23
CA ALA A 17 -1.58 -5.10 3.58
C ALA A 17 -1.53 -6.63 3.54
N GLU A 18 -0.34 -7.19 3.38
CA GLU A 18 -0.11 -8.61 3.11
C GLU A 18 -0.05 -9.49 4.36
N ASN A 19 -0.10 -8.88 5.55
CA ASN A 19 0.14 -9.57 6.83
C ASN A 19 1.53 -10.25 6.87
N LYS A 20 2.48 -9.79 6.02
CA LYS A 20 3.90 -10.15 6.10
C LYS A 20 4.56 -9.43 7.28
N THR A 21 5.76 -9.87 7.66
CA THR A 21 6.54 -9.14 8.67
C THR A 21 6.83 -7.74 8.14
N PHE A 22 6.65 -6.74 9.00
CA PHE A 22 6.93 -5.33 8.72
C PHE A 22 8.28 -5.21 7.99
N GLU A 23 8.35 -4.41 6.91
CA GLU A 23 9.56 -4.16 6.08
C GLU A 23 9.99 -5.29 5.12
N HIS A 24 9.09 -6.22 4.77
CA HIS A 24 9.38 -7.26 3.77
C HIS A 24 9.87 -6.66 2.43
N ALA A 25 9.12 -5.76 1.82
CA ALA A 25 9.50 -5.13 0.55
C ALA A 25 10.84 -4.38 0.67
N GLN A 26 11.15 -3.81 1.84
CA GLN A 26 12.43 -3.15 2.08
C GLN A 26 13.59 -4.13 2.22
N ARG A 27 13.39 -5.29 2.87
CA ARG A 27 14.37 -6.39 2.91
C ARG A 27 14.59 -6.99 1.53
N THR A 28 13.53 -7.23 0.78
CA THR A 28 13.59 -7.66 -0.62
C THR A 28 14.37 -6.64 -1.46
N ALA A 29 14.10 -5.34 -1.32
CA ALA A 29 14.85 -4.29 -2.00
C ALA A 29 16.33 -4.24 -1.59
N TYR A 30 16.64 -4.43 -0.31
CA TYR A 30 18.02 -4.49 0.18
C TYR A 30 18.78 -5.67 -0.46
N ILE A 31 18.23 -6.89 -0.41
CA ILE A 31 18.85 -8.08 -0.99
C ILE A 31 19.01 -7.91 -2.51
N ALA A 32 17.98 -7.42 -3.20
CA ALA A 32 18.00 -7.18 -4.64
C ALA A 32 19.08 -6.16 -5.03
N LEU A 33 19.23 -5.07 -4.29
CA LEU A 33 20.28 -4.08 -4.54
C LEU A 33 21.68 -4.62 -4.25
N CYS A 34 21.86 -5.45 -3.23
CA CYS A 34 23.14 -6.11 -2.99
C CYS A 34 23.53 -6.98 -4.19
N ILE A 35 22.60 -7.79 -4.71
CA ILE A 35 22.83 -8.64 -5.89
C ILE A 35 23.15 -7.78 -7.12
N ALA A 36 22.32 -6.78 -7.41
CA ALA A 36 22.49 -5.91 -8.57
C ALA A 36 23.84 -5.16 -8.56
N LYS A 37 24.30 -4.72 -7.38
CA LYS A 37 25.62 -4.09 -7.21
C LYS A 37 26.78 -5.06 -7.38
N GLU A 38 26.68 -6.29 -6.86
CA GLU A 38 27.71 -7.33 -7.05
C GLU A 38 27.87 -7.67 -8.55
N LEU A 39 26.79 -7.57 -9.33
CA LEU A 39 26.79 -7.76 -10.78
C LEU A 39 27.24 -6.53 -11.58
N ASN A 40 27.52 -5.41 -10.92
CA ASN A 40 27.88 -4.12 -11.55
C ASN A 40 26.82 -3.62 -12.55
N LEU A 41 25.54 -3.79 -12.22
CA LEU A 41 24.46 -3.22 -13.03
C LEU A 41 24.50 -1.69 -13.04
N SER A 42 23.96 -1.10 -14.11
CA SER A 42 23.92 0.34 -14.30
C SER A 42 23.03 1.04 -13.26
N GLU A 43 23.23 2.35 -13.08
CA GLU A 43 22.40 3.16 -12.17
C GLU A 43 20.92 3.16 -12.57
N GLU A 44 20.60 3.06 -13.87
CA GLU A 44 19.23 2.95 -14.37
C GLU A 44 18.60 1.62 -13.98
N GLU A 45 19.33 0.50 -14.15
CA GLU A 45 18.86 -0.83 -13.72
C GLU A 45 18.68 -0.90 -12.21
N LEU A 46 19.57 -0.28 -11.43
CA LEU A 46 19.42 -0.19 -9.98
C LEU A 46 18.14 0.55 -9.58
N GLN A 47 17.81 1.66 -10.25
CA GLN A 47 16.57 2.41 -10.00
C GLN A 47 15.34 1.57 -10.29
N ASP A 48 15.30 0.89 -11.45
CA ASP A 48 14.19 0.03 -11.83
C ASP A 48 14.00 -1.15 -10.87
N ILE A 49 15.10 -1.82 -10.48
CA ILE A 49 15.09 -2.93 -9.52
C ILE A 49 14.63 -2.44 -8.15
N PHE A 50 15.15 -1.31 -7.67
CA PHE A 50 14.74 -0.75 -6.38
C PHE A 50 13.23 -0.46 -6.33
N ALA A 51 12.70 0.21 -7.36
CA ALA A 51 11.28 0.53 -7.43
C ALA A 51 10.42 -0.73 -7.56
N ALA A 52 10.83 -1.68 -8.41
CA ALA A 52 10.12 -2.93 -8.60
C ALA A 52 10.13 -3.81 -7.34
N SER A 53 11.25 -3.88 -6.60
CA SER A 53 11.31 -4.59 -5.32
C SER A 53 10.38 -3.99 -4.27
N LEU A 54 10.27 -2.66 -4.21
CA LEU A 54 9.37 -1.99 -3.26
C LEU A 54 7.88 -2.16 -3.60
N LEU A 55 7.57 -2.43 -4.88
CA LEU A 55 6.19 -2.53 -5.40
C LEU A 55 5.83 -3.93 -5.91
N HIS A 56 6.67 -4.95 -5.72
CA HIS A 56 6.48 -6.27 -6.36
C HIS A 56 5.13 -6.90 -6.03
N ASP A 57 4.64 -6.61 -4.82
CA ASP A 57 3.38 -7.08 -4.29
C ASP A 57 2.21 -6.09 -4.42
N ILE A 58 2.35 -5.00 -5.18
CA ILE A 58 1.28 -4.02 -5.38
C ILE A 58 -0.02 -4.62 -5.94
N GLY A 59 0.09 -5.74 -6.67
CA GLY A 59 -1.06 -6.47 -7.21
C GLY A 59 -1.77 -7.41 -6.24
N MET A 60 -1.31 -7.52 -5.00
CA MET A 60 -1.85 -8.43 -4.01
C MET A 60 -3.15 -7.89 -3.41
N THR A 61 -4.24 -8.64 -3.58
CA THR A 61 -5.60 -8.26 -3.13
C THR A 61 -6.06 -9.01 -1.88
N THR A 62 -5.38 -10.08 -1.47
CA THR A 62 -5.72 -10.94 -0.34
C THR A 62 -4.45 -11.42 0.36
N SER A 63 -4.50 -11.76 1.66
CA SER A 63 -3.32 -12.24 2.38
C SER A 63 -2.81 -13.57 1.79
N LEU A 64 -1.49 -13.76 1.71
CA LEU A 64 -0.88 -15.02 1.20
C LEU A 64 -1.27 -16.24 2.05
N ALA A 65 -1.60 -16.02 3.33
CA ALA A 65 -2.05 -17.06 4.24
C ALA A 65 -3.37 -17.72 3.79
N ASP A 66 -4.21 -17.00 3.04
CA ASP A 66 -5.44 -17.52 2.44
C ASP A 66 -5.21 -18.12 1.04
N SER A 67 -4.04 -17.89 0.43
CA SER A 67 -3.75 -18.20 -0.98
C SER A 67 -2.81 -19.39 -1.22
N HIS A 68 -2.35 -20.08 -0.17
CA HIS A 68 -1.49 -21.27 -0.31
C HIS A 68 -2.12 -22.47 -1.05
N GLN A 69 -3.37 -22.33 -1.54
CA GLN A 69 -4.08 -23.39 -2.26
C GLN A 69 -4.46 -23.04 -3.71
N ASP A 70 -4.20 -21.83 -4.20
CA ASP A 70 -4.60 -21.44 -5.56
C ASP A 70 -3.46 -20.75 -6.35
N ILE A 71 -2.77 -21.59 -7.09
CA ILE A 71 -1.73 -21.27 -8.07
C ILE A 71 -2.17 -20.16 -9.06
N SER A 72 -3.48 -20.04 -9.36
CA SER A 72 -3.99 -18.99 -10.26
C SER A 72 -3.87 -17.58 -9.69
N LEU A 73 -3.81 -17.43 -8.37
CA LEU A 73 -3.65 -16.14 -7.69
C LEU A 73 -2.26 -15.54 -7.92
N LEU A 74 -1.23 -16.39 -8.04
CA LEU A 74 0.16 -15.99 -8.23
C LEU A 74 0.44 -15.45 -9.66
N VAL A 75 -0.31 -15.90 -10.66
CA VAL A 75 -0.28 -15.23 -11.98
C VAL A 75 -1.06 -13.91 -11.92
N LYS A 76 -2.19 -13.92 -11.20
CA LYS A 76 -3.11 -12.79 -11.14
C LYS A 76 -2.49 -11.57 -10.45
N HIS A 77 -1.80 -11.72 -9.32
CA HIS A 77 -1.17 -10.56 -8.65
C HIS A 77 -0.02 -9.98 -9.49
N CYS A 78 0.82 -10.79 -10.14
CA CYS A 78 1.85 -10.29 -11.06
C CYS A 78 1.24 -9.47 -12.21
N GLN A 79 0.15 -9.97 -12.83
CA GLN A 79 -0.53 -9.27 -13.91
C GLN A 79 -1.21 -7.99 -13.44
N THR A 80 -1.91 -8.05 -12.31
CA THR A 80 -2.61 -6.91 -11.70
C THR A 80 -1.60 -5.85 -11.26
N GLY A 81 -0.52 -6.27 -10.62
CA GLY A 81 0.55 -5.38 -10.18
C GLY A 81 1.23 -4.69 -11.34
N ALA A 82 1.54 -5.41 -12.41
CA ALA A 82 2.07 -4.82 -13.64
C ALA A 82 1.10 -3.82 -14.29
N GLN A 83 -0.22 -4.09 -14.27
CA GLN A 83 -1.23 -3.15 -14.77
C GLN A 83 -1.30 -1.88 -13.91
N MET A 84 -1.24 -2.03 -12.59
CA MET A 84 -1.22 -0.90 -11.65
C MET A 84 0.03 -0.05 -11.83
N VAL A 85 1.21 -0.66 -11.94
CA VAL A 85 2.47 0.08 -12.14
C VAL A 85 2.52 0.80 -13.49
N LYS A 86 1.86 0.29 -14.54
CA LYS A 86 1.72 1.01 -15.82
C LYS A 86 0.94 2.32 -15.71
N LEU A 87 0.12 2.46 -14.68
CA LEU A 87 -0.57 3.72 -14.37
C LEU A 87 0.35 4.67 -13.58
N LEU A 88 1.40 4.19 -12.93
CA LEU A 88 2.30 5.05 -12.17
C LEU A 88 3.31 5.73 -13.11
N PRO A 89 3.85 6.91 -12.73
CA PRO A 89 4.89 7.60 -13.49
C PRO A 89 6.27 6.93 -13.32
N LEU A 90 6.34 5.63 -13.59
CA LEU A 90 7.51 4.78 -13.43
C LEU A 90 7.98 4.25 -14.79
N PRO A 91 9.27 3.89 -14.94
CA PRO A 91 9.75 3.28 -16.17
C PRO A 91 9.00 1.98 -16.51
N VAL A 92 8.88 1.72 -17.81
CA VAL A 92 8.17 0.54 -18.34
C VAL A 92 8.76 -0.77 -17.79
N ASN A 93 10.07 -0.80 -17.58
CA ASN A 93 10.78 -1.95 -17.02
C ASN A 93 10.26 -2.35 -15.63
N VAL A 94 9.86 -1.39 -14.79
CA VAL A 94 9.33 -1.70 -13.44
C VAL A 94 8.08 -2.58 -13.55
N ALA A 95 7.17 -2.27 -14.47
CA ALA A 95 5.98 -3.07 -14.69
C ALA A 95 6.31 -4.46 -15.26
N GLU A 96 7.30 -4.56 -16.15
CA GLU A 96 7.74 -5.86 -16.68
C GLU A 96 8.44 -6.69 -15.60
N TYR A 97 9.24 -6.09 -14.72
CA TYR A 97 9.89 -6.81 -13.63
C TYR A 97 8.84 -7.42 -12.69
N ILE A 98 7.82 -6.64 -12.30
CA ILE A 98 6.71 -7.10 -11.47
C ILE A 98 5.87 -8.17 -12.19
N ARG A 99 5.66 -8.05 -13.50
CA ARG A 99 4.89 -9.04 -14.26
C ARG A 99 5.49 -10.45 -14.20
N TRP A 100 6.81 -10.54 -14.11
CA TRP A 100 7.54 -11.79 -14.27
C TRP A 100 8.34 -12.21 -13.03
N HIS A 101 8.17 -11.54 -11.88
CA HIS A 101 8.99 -11.77 -10.67
C HIS A 101 8.77 -13.12 -9.96
N HIS A 102 7.95 -14.01 -10.52
CA HIS A 102 7.80 -15.40 -10.10
C HIS A 102 8.01 -16.41 -11.23
N ALA A 103 8.61 -15.99 -12.34
CA ALA A 103 8.98 -16.90 -13.41
C ALA A 103 10.16 -17.80 -12.98
N ASN A 104 9.99 -19.11 -13.10
CA ASN A 104 11.04 -20.08 -12.80
C ASN A 104 12.09 -20.11 -13.92
N TRP A 105 13.36 -20.13 -13.53
CA TRP A 105 14.49 -20.13 -14.45
C TRP A 105 14.44 -21.24 -15.52
N ASP A 106 14.06 -22.46 -15.16
CA ASP A 106 13.97 -23.59 -16.10
C ASP A 106 12.67 -23.60 -16.93
N GLY A 107 11.78 -22.63 -16.69
CA GLY A 107 10.45 -22.58 -17.29
C GLY A 107 9.42 -23.50 -16.62
N SER A 108 9.76 -24.19 -15.54
CA SER A 108 8.84 -25.02 -14.75
C SER A 108 7.94 -24.18 -13.84
N GLY A 109 7.31 -23.14 -14.38
CA GLY A 109 6.46 -22.21 -13.64
C GLY A 109 5.11 -22.00 -14.32
N LEU A 110 4.37 -21.00 -13.84
CA LEU A 110 3.09 -20.58 -14.42
C LEU A 110 3.23 -19.58 -15.55
N PHE A 111 4.47 -19.16 -15.80
CA PHE A 111 4.84 -18.20 -16.81
C PHE A 111 5.57 -18.95 -17.94
N GLU A 112 5.34 -18.52 -19.18
CA GLU A 112 5.87 -19.18 -20.38
C GLU A 112 7.34 -18.82 -20.68
N LEU A 113 8.01 -18.09 -19.77
CA LEU A 113 9.38 -17.64 -19.93
C LEU A 113 10.35 -18.57 -19.21
N ALA A 114 11.55 -18.72 -19.80
CA ALA A 114 12.66 -19.47 -19.22
C ALA A 114 13.99 -18.77 -19.51
N GLY A 115 14.96 -19.00 -18.64
CA GLY A 115 16.34 -18.54 -18.79
C GLY A 115 16.44 -17.03 -18.98
N SER A 116 17.26 -16.62 -19.95
CA SER A 116 17.49 -15.22 -20.32
C SER A 116 16.27 -14.52 -20.94
N SER A 117 15.18 -15.23 -21.23
CA SER A 117 13.93 -14.60 -21.69
C SER A 117 13.18 -13.91 -20.55
N ILE A 118 13.46 -14.28 -19.29
CA ILE A 118 12.94 -13.61 -18.11
C ILE A 118 13.77 -12.33 -17.89
N PRO A 119 13.16 -11.15 -17.70
CA PRO A 119 13.93 -9.94 -17.41
C PRO A 119 14.84 -10.10 -16.19
N LEU A 120 16.09 -9.65 -16.29
CA LEU A 120 17.09 -9.84 -15.22
C LEU A 120 16.61 -9.25 -13.88
N GLY A 121 15.97 -8.07 -13.90
CA GLY A 121 15.38 -7.46 -12.71
C GLY A 121 14.33 -8.33 -12.05
N ALA A 122 13.47 -9.01 -12.83
CA ALA A 122 12.48 -9.94 -12.31
C ALA A 122 13.14 -11.16 -11.62
N GLN A 123 14.21 -11.69 -12.22
CA GLN A 123 14.96 -12.81 -11.63
C GLN A 123 15.63 -12.42 -10.31
N ILE A 124 16.18 -11.20 -10.22
CA ILE A 124 16.80 -10.66 -9.00
C ILE A 124 15.75 -10.49 -7.90
N ILE A 125 14.59 -9.91 -8.24
CA ILE A 125 13.49 -9.72 -7.29
C ILE A 125 12.97 -11.06 -6.78
N TYR A 126 12.81 -12.06 -7.66
CA TYR A 126 12.33 -13.38 -7.24
C TYR A 126 13.27 -14.04 -6.23
N LEU A 127 14.57 -14.00 -6.51
CA LEU A 127 15.59 -14.56 -5.62
C LEU A 127 15.62 -13.79 -4.28
N ALA A 128 15.51 -12.46 -4.33
CA ALA A 128 15.51 -11.61 -3.14
C ALA A 128 14.30 -11.86 -2.24
N ASP A 129 13.09 -11.90 -2.82
CA ASP A 129 11.83 -12.19 -2.12
C ASP A 129 11.90 -13.56 -1.43
N GLN A 130 12.26 -14.60 -2.18
CA GLN A 130 12.35 -15.96 -1.62
C GLN A 130 13.47 -16.11 -0.59
N SER A 131 14.56 -15.35 -0.73
CA SER A 131 15.60 -15.29 0.30
C SER A 131 15.06 -14.66 1.59
N ASP A 132 14.29 -13.57 1.51
CA ASP A 132 13.66 -12.95 2.68
C ASP A 132 12.72 -13.93 3.40
N VAL A 133 11.83 -14.59 2.64
CA VAL A 133 10.89 -15.57 3.19
C VAL A 133 11.62 -16.67 3.96
N LEU A 134 12.66 -17.26 3.38
CA LEU A 134 13.48 -18.29 4.04
C LEU A 134 14.17 -17.76 5.31
N LEU A 135 14.69 -16.54 5.26
CA LEU A 135 15.35 -15.89 6.40
C LEU A 135 14.37 -15.63 7.55
N GLN A 136 13.11 -15.30 7.27
CA GLN A 136 12.06 -15.07 8.27
C GLN A 136 11.55 -16.39 8.87
N GLU A 137 11.39 -17.45 8.07
CA GLU A 137 10.89 -18.75 8.55
C GLU A 137 11.85 -19.46 9.52
N LEU A 138 13.16 -19.32 9.32
CA LEU A 138 14.17 -20.04 10.11
C LEU A 138 14.51 -19.36 11.45
N GLY A 139 13.95 -18.19 11.74
CA GLY A 139 13.86 -17.56 13.07
C GLY A 139 15.16 -17.10 13.75
N SER A 140 16.33 -17.62 13.39
CA SER A 140 17.63 -17.18 13.91
C SER A 140 18.70 -17.21 12.82
N ILE A 141 19.02 -16.02 12.29
CA ILE A 141 20.14 -15.78 11.38
C ILE A 141 21.50 -16.21 11.95
N TYR A 142 21.60 -16.42 13.27
CA TYR A 142 22.83 -16.82 13.95
C TYR A 142 23.08 -18.33 13.94
N ASN A 143 22.03 -19.15 13.73
CA ASN A 143 22.15 -20.60 13.89
C ASN A 143 22.08 -21.40 12.58
N ASP A 144 21.56 -20.84 11.48
CA ASP A 144 21.34 -21.62 10.26
C ASP A 144 21.60 -20.89 8.92
N ARG A 145 22.71 -20.14 8.84
CA ARG A 145 23.18 -19.56 7.57
C ARG A 145 23.37 -20.64 6.50
N SER A 146 23.93 -21.78 6.89
CA SER A 146 24.15 -22.93 6.00
C SER A 146 22.85 -23.52 5.45
N GLY A 147 21.79 -23.60 6.26
CA GLY A 147 20.50 -24.12 5.83
C GLY A 147 19.87 -23.25 4.75
N ILE A 148 19.95 -21.93 4.90
CA ILE A 148 19.48 -20.96 3.91
C ILE A 148 20.26 -21.09 2.61
N GLN A 149 21.60 -21.09 2.70
CA GLN A 149 22.47 -21.25 1.53
C GLN A 149 22.20 -22.57 0.81
N ASN A 150 22.04 -23.67 1.55
CA ASN A 150 21.69 -24.98 0.99
C ASN A 150 20.30 -24.98 0.33
N ALA A 151 19.31 -24.31 0.92
CA ALA A 151 17.97 -24.19 0.35
C ALA A 151 17.97 -23.42 -0.98
N LEU A 152 18.73 -22.32 -1.05
CA LEU A 152 18.90 -21.54 -2.28
C LEU A 152 19.65 -22.35 -3.36
N GLN A 153 20.73 -23.04 -2.98
CA GLN A 153 21.50 -23.90 -3.91
C GLN A 153 20.63 -25.03 -4.50
N LYS A 154 19.78 -25.68 -3.70
CA LYS A 154 18.86 -26.72 -4.19
C LYS A 154 17.84 -26.21 -5.21
N ARG A 155 17.53 -24.91 -5.19
CA ARG A 155 16.60 -24.26 -6.13
C ARG A 155 17.31 -23.63 -7.33
N SER A 156 18.65 -23.58 -7.31
CA SER A 156 19.49 -23.08 -8.41
C SER A 156 19.32 -23.91 -9.67
N GLY A 157 19.17 -23.24 -10.81
CA GLY A 157 18.94 -23.88 -12.11
C GLY A 157 17.53 -24.40 -12.34
N ILE A 158 16.64 -24.31 -11.33
CA ILE A 158 15.21 -24.63 -11.42
C ILE A 158 14.40 -23.34 -11.27
N HIS A 159 14.36 -22.81 -10.05
CA HIS A 159 13.61 -21.57 -9.76
C HIS A 159 14.47 -20.35 -10.08
N PHE A 160 15.76 -20.41 -9.74
CA PHE A 160 16.65 -19.25 -9.77
C PHE A 160 17.78 -19.44 -10.78
N ASN A 161 18.17 -18.32 -11.41
CA ASN A 161 19.36 -18.26 -12.24
C ASN A 161 20.61 -18.61 -11.40
N PRO A 162 21.42 -19.61 -11.81
CA PRO A 162 22.59 -20.03 -11.06
C PRO A 162 23.59 -18.90 -10.78
N LEU A 163 23.79 -17.97 -11.72
CA LEU A 163 24.70 -16.84 -11.54
C LEU A 163 24.23 -15.88 -10.44
N LEU A 164 22.91 -15.70 -10.30
CA LEU A 164 22.34 -14.88 -9.24
C LEU A 164 22.46 -15.56 -7.87
N VAL A 165 22.29 -16.89 -7.83
CA VAL A 165 22.52 -17.66 -6.60
C VAL A 165 23.98 -17.56 -6.16
N GLU A 166 24.92 -17.73 -7.09
CA GLU A 166 26.36 -17.56 -6.80
C GLU A 166 26.69 -16.15 -6.28
N ALA A 167 26.13 -15.10 -6.91
CA ALA A 167 26.30 -13.72 -6.46
C ALA A 167 25.75 -13.52 -5.04
N LEU A 168 24.54 -14.02 -4.75
CA LEU A 168 23.94 -13.93 -3.41
C LEU A 168 24.76 -14.69 -2.36
N LEU A 169 25.29 -15.87 -2.69
CA LEU A 169 26.16 -16.63 -1.80
C LEU A 169 27.49 -15.90 -1.52
N SER A 170 28.07 -15.25 -2.55
CA SER A 170 29.24 -14.37 -2.39
C SER A 170 28.94 -13.23 -1.41
N ILE A 171 27.79 -12.56 -1.55
CA ILE A 171 27.36 -11.49 -0.65
C ILE A 171 27.15 -12.03 0.78
N GLN A 172 26.46 -13.16 0.92
CA GLN A 172 26.18 -13.82 2.19
C GLN A 172 27.43 -14.38 2.88
N SER A 173 28.58 -14.48 2.19
CA SER A 173 29.85 -14.82 2.84
C SER A 173 30.41 -13.66 3.70
N LYS A 174 29.92 -12.43 3.49
CA LYS A 174 30.39 -11.22 4.16
C LYS A 174 29.52 -10.96 5.40
N GLU A 175 30.14 -10.75 6.57
CA GLU A 175 29.40 -10.49 7.83
C GLU A 175 28.49 -9.25 7.74
N ILE A 176 28.90 -8.23 6.98
CA ILE A 176 28.12 -7.00 6.82
C ILE A 176 26.70 -7.27 6.31
N PHE A 177 26.51 -8.25 5.41
CA PHE A 177 25.19 -8.59 4.90
C PHE A 177 24.24 -9.01 6.04
N TRP A 178 24.72 -9.87 6.95
CA TRP A 178 23.93 -10.40 8.05
C TRP A 178 23.64 -9.34 9.12
N LEU A 179 24.63 -8.50 9.41
CA LEU A 179 24.49 -7.38 10.33
C LEU A 179 23.45 -6.38 9.82
N ASP A 180 23.51 -6.04 8.53
CA ASP A 180 22.58 -5.11 7.91
C ASP A 180 21.16 -5.69 7.82
N TYR A 181 21.01 -6.92 7.33
CA TYR A 181 19.72 -7.59 7.17
C TYR A 181 18.96 -7.76 8.51
N SER A 182 19.68 -8.07 9.59
CA SER A 182 19.07 -8.26 10.92
C SER A 182 18.95 -6.98 11.74
N SER A 183 19.40 -5.85 11.20
CA SER A 183 19.37 -4.57 11.89
C SER A 183 17.95 -4.02 11.98
N THR A 184 17.58 -3.52 13.16
CA THR A 184 16.37 -2.70 13.32
C THR A 184 16.47 -1.35 12.59
N TYR A 185 17.64 -1.01 12.05
CA TYR A 185 17.90 0.20 11.26
C TYR A 185 18.01 -0.08 9.76
N LEU A 186 17.53 -1.25 9.30
CA LEU A 186 17.52 -1.58 7.88
C LEU A 186 16.95 -0.46 6.99
N PRO A 187 15.86 0.25 7.33
CA PRO A 187 15.37 1.35 6.50
C PRO A 187 16.41 2.45 6.29
N GLU A 188 17.23 2.75 7.30
CA GLU A 188 18.32 3.73 7.17
C GLU A 188 19.48 3.19 6.35
N ILE A 189 19.83 1.90 6.53
CA ILE A 189 20.86 1.23 5.74
C ILE A 189 20.47 1.23 4.26
N LEU A 190 19.22 0.87 3.96
CA LEU A 190 18.66 0.87 2.60
C LEU A 190 18.80 2.26 1.96
N ARG A 191 18.58 3.35 2.72
CA ARG A 191 18.78 4.72 2.22
C ARG A 191 20.22 5.05 1.87
N THR A 192 21.20 4.39 2.48
CA THR A 192 22.62 4.60 2.13
C THR A 192 23.02 3.88 0.85
N ILE A 193 22.34 2.77 0.52
CA ILE A 193 22.66 1.97 -0.66
C ILE A 193 21.71 2.20 -1.84
N ARG A 194 20.53 2.79 -1.62
CA ARG A 194 19.55 3.02 -2.69
C ARG A 194 20.13 3.92 -3.79
N PRO A 195 19.73 3.71 -5.05
CA PRO A 195 20.11 4.59 -6.15
C PRO A 195 19.43 5.95 -6.00
N ASN A 196 19.98 6.97 -6.66
CA ASN A 196 19.33 8.28 -6.71
C ASN A 196 18.26 8.26 -7.80
N ILE A 197 16.99 8.21 -7.40
CA ILE A 197 15.89 8.21 -8.37
C ILE A 197 15.78 9.61 -9.01
N ASN A 198 16.00 9.65 -10.33
CA ASN A 198 15.95 10.90 -11.10
C ASN A 198 14.60 11.14 -11.80
N TRP A 199 13.63 10.24 -11.63
CA TRP A 199 12.30 10.36 -12.22
C TRP A 199 11.54 11.54 -11.62
N ALA A 200 11.05 12.43 -12.48
CA ALA A 200 10.27 13.58 -12.05
C ALA A 200 8.84 13.16 -11.68
N ILE A 201 8.53 13.12 -10.39
CA ILE A 201 7.15 13.01 -9.91
C ILE A 201 6.58 14.41 -9.75
N CYS A 202 5.76 14.83 -10.71
CA CYS A 202 5.04 16.09 -10.63
C CYS A 202 3.79 15.96 -9.74
N PRO A 203 3.22 17.07 -9.24
CA PRO A 203 1.99 17.04 -8.46
C PRO A 203 0.78 16.43 -9.18
N ASP A 204 0.76 16.37 -10.51
CA ASP A 204 -0.31 15.72 -11.29
C ASP A 204 -0.25 14.20 -11.18
N HIS A 205 0.93 13.63 -10.94
CA HIS A 205 1.06 12.20 -10.71
C HIS A 205 0.51 11.75 -9.34
N LEU A 206 0.40 12.65 -8.35
CA LEU A 206 -0.13 12.27 -7.02
C LEU A 206 -1.56 11.77 -7.09
N GLU A 207 -2.37 12.38 -7.95
CA GLU A 207 -3.76 11.99 -8.12
C GLU A 207 -3.86 10.58 -8.69
N LEU A 208 -3.02 10.27 -9.68
CA LEU A 208 -2.91 8.96 -10.29
C LEU A 208 -2.40 7.89 -9.31
N ILE A 209 -1.38 8.23 -8.52
CA ILE A 209 -0.89 7.37 -7.43
C ILE A 209 -2.02 7.12 -6.41
N ALA A 210 -2.75 8.17 -6.03
CA ALA A 210 -3.86 8.05 -5.09
C ALA A 210 -5.01 7.20 -5.65
N GLU A 211 -5.30 7.27 -6.94
CA GLU A 211 -6.29 6.43 -7.61
C GLU A 211 -5.88 4.95 -7.61
N VAL A 212 -4.60 4.65 -7.88
CA VAL A 212 -4.09 3.27 -7.78
C VAL A 212 -4.21 2.75 -6.35
N PHE A 213 -3.80 3.53 -5.35
CA PHE A 213 -3.88 3.12 -3.95
C PHE A 213 -5.31 3.02 -3.42
N ALA A 214 -6.21 3.90 -3.85
CA ALA A 214 -7.65 3.77 -3.59
C ALA A 214 -8.17 2.43 -4.10
N GLY A 215 -7.77 2.01 -5.30
CA GLY A 215 -8.11 0.69 -5.84
C GLY A 215 -7.57 -0.47 -4.99
N ILE A 216 -6.36 -0.35 -4.45
CA ILE A 216 -5.77 -1.38 -3.56
C ILE A 216 -6.53 -1.45 -2.23
N ILE A 217 -6.83 -0.29 -1.62
CA ILE A 217 -7.62 -0.18 -0.40
C ILE A 217 -9.00 -0.82 -0.61
N ASP A 218 -9.69 -0.43 -1.68
CA ASP A 218 -11.04 -0.86 -1.99
C ASP A 218 -11.11 -2.35 -2.34
N ASN A 219 -10.03 -2.93 -2.89
CA ASN A 219 -9.92 -4.37 -3.17
C ASN A 219 -9.55 -5.23 -1.95
N LYS A 220 -9.07 -4.62 -0.85
CA LYS A 220 -8.71 -5.38 0.36
C LYS A 220 -9.91 -6.12 0.95
N SER A 221 -11.08 -5.52 0.84
CA SER A 221 -12.35 -6.12 1.21
C SER A 221 -13.25 -6.18 -0.03
N PRO A 222 -13.92 -7.31 -0.31
CA PRO A 222 -14.84 -7.44 -1.45
C PRO A 222 -16.06 -6.50 -1.36
N PHE A 223 -16.17 -5.75 -0.27
CA PHE A 223 -17.29 -4.90 0.07
C PHE A 223 -17.02 -3.41 -0.11
N THR A 224 -15.77 -3.03 -0.40
CA THR A 224 -15.33 -1.64 -0.54
C THR A 224 -15.03 -1.23 -1.97
N TYR A 225 -15.36 -2.05 -2.97
CA TYR A 225 -14.88 -1.94 -4.37
C TYR A 225 -14.99 -0.54 -5.03
N GLU A 226 -15.90 0.33 -4.57
CA GLU A 226 -16.05 1.72 -5.06
C GLU A 226 -16.17 2.75 -3.92
N HIS A 227 -15.79 2.38 -2.69
CA HIS A 227 -15.98 3.21 -1.50
C HIS A 227 -15.18 4.51 -1.60
N SER A 228 -13.87 4.40 -1.80
CA SER A 228 -12.96 5.55 -1.85
C SER A 228 -13.34 6.51 -2.98
N GLN A 229 -13.80 5.97 -4.12
CA GLN A 229 -14.30 6.76 -5.25
C GLN A 229 -15.61 7.47 -4.92
N GLY A 230 -16.57 6.80 -4.26
CA GLY A 230 -17.83 7.39 -3.84
C GLY A 230 -17.65 8.53 -2.83
N VAL A 231 -16.79 8.34 -1.83
CA VAL A 231 -16.39 9.40 -0.87
C VAL A 231 -15.79 10.59 -1.62
N THR A 232 -14.88 10.33 -2.55
CA THR A 232 -14.21 11.36 -3.35
C THR A 232 -15.19 12.17 -4.20
N GLN A 233 -16.14 11.52 -4.88
CA GLN A 233 -17.14 12.21 -5.69
C GLN A 233 -17.99 13.17 -4.86
N VAL A 234 -18.46 12.72 -3.69
CA VAL A 234 -19.27 13.54 -2.79
C VAL A 234 -18.44 14.71 -2.22
N ALA A 235 -17.21 14.43 -1.79
CA ALA A 235 -16.31 15.42 -1.22
C ALA A 235 -15.97 16.53 -2.23
N VAL A 236 -15.63 16.18 -3.48
CA VAL A 236 -15.30 17.15 -4.52
C VAL A 236 -16.49 18.05 -4.83
N ARG A 237 -17.70 17.49 -5.01
CA ARG A 237 -18.89 18.31 -5.29
C ARG A 237 -19.23 19.26 -4.14
N LEU A 238 -19.04 18.83 -2.89
CA LEU A 238 -19.16 19.73 -1.74
C LEU A 238 -18.09 20.82 -1.76
N GLY A 239 -16.84 20.48 -2.04
CA GLY A 239 -15.76 21.44 -2.18
C GLY A 239 -16.05 22.51 -3.23
N GLU A 240 -16.60 22.11 -4.38
CA GLU A 240 -17.03 23.01 -5.45
C GLU A 240 -18.17 23.94 -4.99
N TYR A 241 -19.16 23.40 -4.28
CA TYR A 241 -20.26 24.18 -3.70
C TYR A 241 -19.73 25.25 -2.72
N PHE A 242 -18.74 24.90 -1.90
CA PHE A 242 -18.05 25.82 -0.99
C PHE A 242 -17.02 26.72 -1.69
N LYS A 243 -16.88 26.63 -3.02
CA LYS A 243 -15.96 27.43 -3.84
C LYS A 243 -14.51 27.31 -3.41
N LEU A 244 -14.09 26.11 -3.00
CA LEU A 244 -12.68 25.82 -2.78
C LEU A 244 -11.90 26.06 -4.07
N ASP A 245 -10.70 26.64 -3.97
CA ASP A 245 -9.85 26.85 -5.13
C ASP A 245 -9.33 25.52 -5.69
N GLN A 246 -8.85 25.54 -6.93
CA GLN A 246 -8.42 24.34 -7.65
C GLN A 246 -7.32 23.54 -6.94
N ARG A 247 -6.40 24.22 -6.23
CA ARG A 247 -5.32 23.53 -5.50
C ARG A 247 -5.90 22.83 -4.27
N THR A 248 -6.80 23.49 -3.55
CA THR A 248 -7.51 22.92 -2.39
C THR A 248 -8.42 21.77 -2.80
N LEU A 249 -9.16 21.88 -3.91
CA LEU A 249 -9.98 20.80 -4.47
C LEU A 249 -9.15 19.57 -4.84
N LYS A 250 -8.00 19.75 -5.48
CA LYS A 250 -7.10 18.65 -5.81
C LYS A 250 -6.56 17.95 -4.57
N THR A 251 -6.22 18.74 -3.54
CA THR A 251 -5.77 18.21 -2.25
C THR A 251 -6.90 17.42 -1.57
N LEU A 252 -8.13 17.94 -1.61
CA LEU A 252 -9.33 17.29 -1.09
C LEU A 252 -9.61 15.97 -1.81
N LYS A 253 -9.50 15.94 -3.14
CA LYS A 253 -9.64 14.73 -3.96
C LYS A 253 -8.65 13.66 -3.52
N ILE A 254 -7.36 14.01 -3.44
CA ILE A 254 -6.31 13.07 -3.03
C ILE A 254 -6.51 12.59 -1.59
N SER A 255 -6.88 13.48 -0.67
CA SER A 255 -7.18 13.11 0.71
C SER A 255 -8.37 12.17 0.84
N ALA A 256 -9.42 12.37 0.05
CA ALA A 256 -10.58 11.49 0.03
C ALA A 256 -10.24 10.11 -0.56
N LEU A 257 -9.41 10.03 -1.60
CA LEU A 257 -8.93 8.75 -2.14
C LEU A 257 -8.08 7.96 -1.13
N LEU A 258 -7.32 8.65 -0.28
CA LEU A 258 -6.36 8.03 0.65
C LEU A 258 -6.83 7.97 2.10
N HIS A 259 -8.06 8.39 2.41
CA HIS A 259 -8.56 8.48 3.80
C HIS A 259 -8.46 7.15 4.55
N ASP A 260 -8.67 6.06 3.82
CA ASP A 260 -8.67 4.69 4.30
C ASP A 260 -7.35 3.93 4.05
N LEU A 261 -6.25 4.60 3.70
CA LEU A 261 -4.98 3.94 3.42
C LEU A 261 -4.52 3.00 4.54
N GLY A 262 -4.75 3.37 5.80
CA GLY A 262 -4.43 2.53 6.94
C GLY A 262 -5.33 1.30 7.09
N LYS A 263 -6.42 1.13 6.33
CA LYS A 263 -7.20 -0.12 6.34
C LYS A 263 -6.35 -1.30 5.89
N LEU A 264 -5.30 -1.04 5.10
CA LEU A 264 -4.29 -2.02 4.76
C LEU A 264 -3.68 -2.69 6.00
N THR A 265 -3.66 -2.04 7.17
CA THR A 265 -3.10 -2.59 8.42
C THR A 265 -4.05 -3.46 9.24
N ILE A 266 -5.29 -3.55 8.79
CA ILE A 266 -6.35 -4.28 9.49
C ILE A 266 -6.51 -5.67 8.84
N PRO A 267 -6.43 -6.77 9.62
CA PRO A 267 -6.65 -8.11 9.09
C PRO A 267 -8.04 -8.27 8.46
N ASN A 268 -8.12 -9.02 7.36
CA ASN A 268 -9.40 -9.32 6.69
C ASN A 268 -10.35 -10.11 7.60
N SER A 269 -9.82 -10.94 8.51
CA SER A 269 -10.61 -11.62 9.55
C SER A 269 -11.37 -10.65 10.49
N ILE A 270 -10.96 -9.39 10.56
CA ILE A 270 -11.63 -8.31 11.28
C ILE A 270 -12.50 -7.48 10.34
N LEU A 271 -11.98 -7.07 9.18
CA LEU A 271 -12.70 -6.22 8.22
C LEU A 271 -13.96 -6.91 7.66
N ASP A 272 -13.86 -8.19 7.33
CA ASP A 272 -14.89 -8.99 6.66
C ASP A 272 -15.64 -9.91 7.63
N LYS A 273 -15.57 -9.62 8.94
CA LYS A 273 -16.16 -10.48 9.98
C LYS A 273 -17.69 -10.52 9.86
N PRO A 274 -18.31 -11.71 9.68
CA PRO A 274 -19.77 -11.85 9.61
C PRO A 274 -20.43 -11.77 10.99
N GLY A 275 -20.45 -10.56 11.56
CA GLY A 275 -21.11 -10.30 12.83
C GLY A 275 -20.63 -9.02 13.51
N LYS A 276 -20.97 -8.89 14.80
CA LYS A 276 -20.49 -7.77 15.61
C LYS A 276 -19.01 -7.94 15.93
N LEU A 277 -18.29 -6.83 15.88
CA LEU A 277 -16.90 -6.75 16.34
C LEU A 277 -16.88 -6.76 17.87
N THR A 278 -15.89 -7.43 18.43
CA THR A 278 -15.53 -7.31 19.85
C THR A 278 -14.98 -5.90 20.11
N PRO A 279 -14.94 -5.44 21.37
CA PRO A 279 -14.31 -4.16 21.69
C PRO A 279 -12.86 -4.06 21.22
N LEU A 280 -12.09 -5.15 21.30
CA LEU A 280 -10.69 -5.19 20.84
C LEU A 280 -10.59 -5.09 19.32
N GLU A 281 -11.41 -5.84 18.59
CA GLU A 281 -11.48 -5.77 17.12
C GLU A 281 -11.90 -4.37 16.66
N TYR A 282 -12.85 -3.74 17.36
CA TYR A 282 -13.26 -2.38 17.07
C TYR A 282 -12.13 -1.36 17.28
N GLN A 283 -11.35 -1.48 18.38
CA GLN A 283 -10.16 -0.65 18.56
C GLN A 283 -9.13 -0.87 17.46
N ARG A 284 -8.96 -2.12 16.99
CA ARG A 284 -8.09 -2.42 15.86
C ARG A 284 -8.59 -1.70 14.60
N ILE A 285 -9.88 -1.75 14.27
CA ILE A 285 -10.43 -0.99 13.14
C ILE A 285 -10.13 0.50 13.29
N LYS A 286 -10.38 1.12 14.45
CA LYS A 286 -10.12 2.56 14.66
C LYS A 286 -8.67 2.95 14.36
N SER A 287 -7.72 2.03 14.49
CA SER A 287 -6.31 2.32 14.22
C SER A 287 -6.01 2.64 12.76
N HIS A 288 -6.90 2.33 11.80
CA HIS A 288 -6.65 2.64 10.39
C HIS A 288 -6.44 4.14 10.16
N ALA A 289 -7.21 5.01 10.82
CA ALA A 289 -7.05 6.46 10.70
C ALA A 289 -5.66 6.92 11.20
N TYR A 290 -5.16 6.30 12.28
CA TYR A 290 -3.79 6.52 12.77
C TYR A 290 -2.74 6.03 11.75
N TYR A 291 -2.91 4.84 11.18
CA TYR A 291 -1.97 4.30 10.22
C TYR A 291 -1.99 5.05 8.88
N THR A 292 -3.14 5.57 8.43
CA THR A 292 -3.24 6.51 7.31
C THR A 292 -2.29 7.69 7.55
N LYS A 293 -2.32 8.29 8.74
CA LYS A 293 -1.40 9.38 9.08
C LYS A 293 0.05 8.94 9.10
N LEU A 294 0.36 7.79 9.71
CA LEU A 294 1.72 7.31 9.87
C LEU A 294 2.39 7.03 8.51
N ILE A 295 1.66 6.41 7.59
CA ILE A 295 2.12 6.10 6.23
C ILE A 295 2.36 7.39 5.45
N LEU A 296 1.35 8.28 5.40
CA LEU A 296 1.46 9.54 4.65
C LEU A 296 2.53 10.49 5.23
N ALA A 297 2.81 10.42 6.53
CA ALA A 297 3.87 11.19 7.17
C ALA A 297 5.29 10.82 6.69
N LYS A 298 5.48 9.64 6.07
CA LYS A 298 6.78 9.26 5.47
C LYS A 298 7.07 10.03 4.18
N ILE A 299 6.06 10.65 3.58
CA ILE A 299 6.18 11.30 2.28
C ILE A 299 6.17 12.82 2.50
N LYS A 300 7.33 13.44 2.34
CA LYS A 300 7.48 14.89 2.52
C LYS A 300 6.61 15.67 1.53
N GLY A 301 5.90 16.68 2.03
CA GLY A 301 5.00 17.50 1.22
C GLY A 301 3.55 17.00 1.15
N LEU A 302 3.22 15.89 1.84
CA LEU A 302 1.85 15.39 1.96
C LEU A 302 1.21 15.73 3.32
N GLU A 303 1.72 16.70 4.08
CA GLU A 303 1.26 16.98 5.45
C GLU A 303 -0.22 17.35 5.51
N THR A 304 -0.70 18.19 4.59
CA THR A 304 -2.13 18.53 4.50
C THR A 304 -2.96 17.32 4.09
N ILE A 305 -2.48 16.52 3.14
CA ILE A 305 -3.18 15.31 2.68
C ILE A 305 -3.31 14.31 3.83
N ARG A 306 -2.22 14.08 4.56
CA ARG A 306 -2.12 13.25 5.76
C ARG A 306 -3.17 13.66 6.79
N ASP A 307 -3.26 14.95 7.11
CA ASP A 307 -4.17 15.43 8.14
C ASP A 307 -5.62 15.26 7.70
N TRP A 308 -5.97 15.71 6.49
CA TRP A 308 -7.33 15.59 5.97
C TRP A 308 -7.79 14.13 5.80
N ALA A 309 -6.91 13.28 5.27
CA ALA A 309 -7.17 11.85 5.12
C ALA A 309 -7.32 11.16 6.48
N GLY A 310 -6.41 11.44 7.43
CA GLY A 310 -6.40 10.75 8.72
C GLY A 310 -7.40 11.27 9.76
N ASN A 311 -8.00 12.45 9.54
CA ASN A 311 -8.95 13.08 10.46
C ASN A 311 -10.43 12.82 10.09
N HIS A 312 -10.72 11.96 9.11
CA HIS A 312 -12.09 11.71 8.64
C HIS A 312 -13.02 11.08 9.71
N HIS A 313 -12.46 10.57 10.81
CA HIS A 313 -13.21 10.08 11.98
C HIS A 313 -13.11 10.98 13.21
N GLU A 314 -12.50 12.16 13.08
CA GLU A 314 -12.61 13.21 14.09
C GLU A 314 -14.03 13.80 14.07
N THR A 315 -14.52 14.20 15.23
CA THR A 315 -15.91 14.66 15.40
C THR A 315 -15.93 16.02 16.08
N LEU A 316 -16.97 16.83 15.81
CA LEU A 316 -17.00 18.20 16.31
C LEU A 316 -17.03 18.29 17.85
N ASP A 317 -17.58 17.29 18.53
CA ASP A 317 -17.59 17.18 19.99
C ASP A 317 -16.24 16.79 20.61
N GLY A 318 -15.20 16.56 19.79
CA GLY A 318 -13.86 16.21 20.21
C GLY A 318 -13.69 14.78 20.72
N LYS A 319 -14.71 13.92 20.57
CA LYS A 319 -14.66 12.50 21.00
C LYS A 319 -14.30 11.54 19.87
N GLY A 320 -13.86 12.09 18.74
CA GLY A 320 -13.42 11.36 17.57
C GLY A 320 -12.08 10.67 17.77
N TYR A 321 -11.51 10.19 16.67
CA TYR A 321 -10.21 9.51 16.66
C TYR A 321 -9.47 9.80 15.35
N PRO A 322 -8.13 9.70 15.31
CA PRO A 322 -7.24 9.10 16.32
C PRO A 322 -6.81 10.02 17.49
N GLU A 323 -6.95 11.34 17.39
CA GLU A 323 -6.37 12.32 18.32
C GLU A 323 -7.41 13.00 19.22
N GLY A 324 -8.70 12.96 18.87
CA GLY A 324 -9.74 13.66 19.62
C GLY A 324 -9.67 15.17 19.39
N ILE A 325 -9.53 15.57 18.12
CA ILE A 325 -9.37 16.96 17.73
C ILE A 325 -10.68 17.72 17.99
N PRO A 326 -10.67 18.80 18.79
CA PRO A 326 -11.86 19.64 18.98
C PRO A 326 -12.35 20.20 17.65
N GLY A 327 -13.66 20.22 17.43
CA GLY A 327 -14.27 20.61 16.16
C GLY A 327 -13.82 21.96 15.62
N GLU A 328 -13.54 22.91 16.50
CA GLU A 328 -13.02 24.26 16.17
C GLU A 328 -11.68 24.24 15.44
N ARG A 329 -10.88 23.17 15.61
CA ARG A 329 -9.60 22.97 14.92
C ARG A 329 -9.72 22.16 13.64
N LEU A 330 -10.87 21.52 13.40
CA LEU A 330 -11.11 20.80 12.15
C LEU A 330 -11.46 21.80 11.04
N SER A 331 -10.66 21.78 9.98
CA SER A 331 -10.86 22.55 8.77
C SER A 331 -12.09 22.09 7.99
N LEU A 332 -12.56 22.93 7.08
CA LEU A 332 -13.70 22.61 6.22
C LEU A 332 -13.47 21.32 5.38
N PRO A 333 -12.31 21.11 4.72
CA PRO A 333 -12.01 19.85 4.01
C PRO A 333 -12.12 18.59 4.88
N GLU A 334 -11.63 18.63 6.12
CA GLU A 334 -11.76 17.50 7.07
C GLU A 334 -13.23 17.18 7.38
N ARG A 335 -14.03 18.22 7.62
CA ARG A 335 -15.48 18.09 7.86
C ARG A 335 -16.23 17.58 6.63
N ILE A 336 -15.78 17.97 5.43
CA ILE A 336 -16.32 17.49 4.15
C ILE A 336 -16.05 15.99 4.00
N ILE A 337 -14.81 15.53 4.20
CA ILE A 337 -14.45 14.12 4.07
C ILE A 337 -15.21 13.28 5.10
N ALA A 338 -15.25 13.70 6.37
CA ALA A 338 -15.94 12.97 7.44
C ALA A 338 -17.43 12.74 7.12
N LEU A 339 -18.12 13.76 6.63
CA LEU A 339 -19.53 13.62 6.25
C LEU A 339 -19.68 12.78 4.98
N SER A 340 -18.80 12.95 3.99
CA SER A 340 -18.82 12.19 2.73
C SER A 340 -18.62 10.69 2.97
N ASP A 341 -17.69 10.31 3.85
CA ASP A 341 -17.47 8.93 4.29
C ASP A 341 -18.72 8.34 4.94
N VAL A 342 -19.29 9.02 5.93
CA VAL A 342 -20.52 8.55 6.60
C VAL A 342 -21.66 8.36 5.59
N TYR A 343 -21.86 9.29 4.67
CA TYR A 343 -22.89 9.17 3.65
C TYR A 343 -22.63 7.97 2.74
N GLN A 344 -21.43 7.87 2.16
CA GLN A 344 -21.06 6.79 1.27
C GLN A 344 -21.22 5.44 1.96
N ALA A 345 -20.74 5.32 3.20
CA ALA A 345 -20.89 4.13 4.03
C ALA A 345 -22.36 3.72 4.22
N LEU A 346 -23.29 4.68 4.34
CA LEU A 346 -24.73 4.45 4.50
C LEU A 346 -25.43 4.03 3.20
N THR A 347 -25.00 4.58 2.06
CA THR A 347 -25.65 4.38 0.76
C THR A 347 -25.00 3.31 -0.10
N GLU A 348 -23.83 2.80 0.25
CA GLU A 348 -23.19 1.70 -0.47
C GLU A 348 -23.71 0.33 -0.01
N LYS A 349 -23.48 -0.68 -0.86
CA LYS A 349 -23.82 -2.06 -0.54
C LYS A 349 -22.74 -2.65 0.36
N ARG A 350 -23.15 -3.20 1.51
CA ARG A 350 -22.26 -3.89 2.46
C ARG A 350 -22.71 -5.35 2.65
N PRO A 351 -21.82 -6.25 3.12
CA PRO A 351 -22.11 -7.70 3.24
C PRO A 351 -23.30 -7.99 4.12
N TYR A 352 -23.42 -7.20 5.20
CA TYR A 352 -24.44 -7.38 6.22
C TYR A 352 -25.60 -6.38 6.08
N ARG A 353 -25.57 -5.49 5.07
CA ARG A 353 -26.54 -4.41 4.95
C ARG A 353 -26.74 -3.95 3.51
N GLN A 354 -28.01 -3.93 3.07
CA GLN A 354 -28.39 -3.29 1.82
C GLN A 354 -28.17 -1.77 1.88
N PRO A 355 -27.89 -1.12 0.74
CA PRO A 355 -27.89 0.33 0.62
C PRO A 355 -29.12 0.97 1.28
N LEU A 356 -28.91 2.00 2.10
CA LEU A 356 -30.03 2.79 2.59
C LEU A 356 -30.51 3.75 1.48
N PRO A 357 -31.84 3.94 1.33
CA PRO A 357 -32.37 5.04 0.54
C PRO A 357 -31.80 6.37 1.03
N GLN A 358 -31.49 7.27 0.11
CA GLN A 358 -30.89 8.58 0.41
C GLN A 358 -31.59 9.31 1.56
N LEU A 359 -32.93 9.35 1.57
CA LEU A 359 -33.71 9.98 2.65
C LEU A 359 -33.38 9.40 4.03
N LYS A 360 -33.27 8.08 4.17
CA LYS A 360 -32.92 7.43 5.44
C LYS A 360 -31.46 7.68 5.83
N ALA A 361 -30.54 7.72 4.87
CA ALA A 361 -29.15 8.09 5.13
C ALA A 361 -29.07 9.52 5.68
N MET A 362 -29.82 10.46 5.07
CA MET A 362 -29.88 11.86 5.52
C MET A 362 -30.49 12.01 6.91
N GLU A 363 -31.51 11.22 7.27
CA GLU A 363 -32.06 11.19 8.63
C GLU A 363 -31.03 10.76 9.68
N ILE A 364 -30.23 9.72 9.38
CA ILE A 364 -29.15 9.25 10.28
C ILE A 364 -28.08 10.34 10.43
N ILE A 365 -27.66 10.95 9.32
CA ILE A 365 -26.65 12.02 9.35
C ILE A 365 -27.17 13.23 10.12
N GLN A 366 -28.44 13.61 9.97
CA GLN A 366 -29.07 14.66 10.76
C GLN A 366 -29.01 14.35 12.26
N GLY A 367 -29.20 13.09 12.66
CA GLY A 367 -29.00 12.63 14.04
C GLY A 367 -27.57 12.88 14.54
N LEU A 368 -26.56 12.53 13.73
CA LEU A 368 -25.15 12.78 14.05
C LEU A 368 -24.81 14.28 14.12
N VAL A 369 -25.44 15.11 13.31
CA VAL A 369 -25.33 16.58 13.38
C VAL A 369 -25.93 17.09 14.70
N ASN A 370 -27.10 16.58 15.11
CA ASN A 370 -27.75 16.96 16.36
C ASN A 370 -26.93 16.53 17.59
N GLU A 371 -26.22 15.41 17.50
CA GLU A 371 -25.25 14.95 18.51
C GLU A 371 -23.91 15.72 18.49
N HIS A 372 -23.78 16.75 17.65
CA HIS A 372 -22.56 17.53 17.48
C HIS A 372 -21.36 16.69 17.01
N LYS A 373 -21.58 15.64 16.23
CA LYS A 373 -20.50 14.82 15.64
C LYS A 373 -20.09 15.31 14.25
N LEU A 374 -21.06 15.67 13.42
CA LEU A 374 -20.86 16.12 12.03
C LEU A 374 -21.24 17.59 11.84
N CYS A 375 -20.68 18.21 10.80
CA CYS A 375 -20.84 19.64 10.57
C CYS A 375 -22.23 20.02 10.01
N PRO A 376 -23.02 20.88 10.70
CA PRO A 376 -24.34 21.29 10.23
C PRO A 376 -24.30 22.09 8.92
N GLU A 377 -23.25 22.89 8.71
CA GLU A 377 -23.08 23.69 7.49
C GLU A 377 -22.82 22.81 6.26
N VAL A 378 -21.95 21.80 6.39
CA VAL A 378 -21.69 20.81 5.33
C VAL A 378 -22.94 19.99 5.07
N PHE A 379 -23.64 19.56 6.11
CA PHE A 379 -24.89 18.79 5.98
C PHE A 379 -26.01 19.60 5.29
N ALA A 380 -26.16 20.88 5.62
CA ALA A 380 -27.16 21.74 4.98
C ALA A 380 -26.92 21.90 3.47
N SER A 381 -25.65 21.79 3.03
CA SER A 381 -25.25 21.91 1.64
C SER A 381 -25.55 20.64 0.83
N PHE A 382 -25.60 19.46 1.46
CA PHE A 382 -25.82 18.17 0.81
C PHE A 382 -27.09 18.11 -0.04
N SER A 383 -28.19 18.72 0.42
CA SER A 383 -29.47 18.75 -0.30
C SER A 383 -29.41 19.50 -1.64
N LYS A 384 -28.42 20.38 -1.81
CA LYS A 384 -28.19 21.16 -3.05
C LYS A 384 -27.18 20.51 -4.00
N VAL A 385 -26.41 19.55 -3.52
CA VAL A 385 -25.28 18.93 -4.24
C VAL A 385 -25.63 17.53 -4.76
N LEU A 386 -26.60 16.86 -4.14
CA LEU A 386 -27.08 15.53 -4.54
C LEU A 386 -28.38 15.55 -5.37
N SER A 387 -28.95 16.73 -5.62
CA SER A 387 -30.01 16.96 -6.62
C SER A 387 -29.42 17.04 -8.01
#